data_AF-A0A8X6WC88-F1
#
_entry.id   AF-A0A8X6WC88-F1
#
_cell.length_a   1.000
_cell.length_b   1.000
_cell.length_c   1.000
_cell.angle_alpha   90.00
_cell.angle_beta   90.00
_cell.angle_gamma   90.00
#
_symmetry.space_group_name_H-M   'P 1'
#
loop_
_entity.id
_entity.type
_entity.pdbx_description
1 polymer ?
#
loop_
_entity_poly.entity_id
_entity_poly.type
_entity_poly.pdbx_seq_one_letter_code
_entity_poly.pdbx_strand_id
1 'polypeptide(L)'
;MWGSDHISRYSNEFVEWITDSNLVLLNTTVPTYRSSADATSLLDLTVCSSSISGYCNSYVLDCSFESNHSPIITELSLLNSNKRIFKEVNWQAVMNQTHFIFNNPEVDSENLSDKILHVIANNIREIKVSNRSFPPWWNSTCYKFYKLKKIFRKRAIKEISSEL
;
A
#
# COMPACT_ATOMS: atom_id res chain seq x y z
N MET A 1 -8.28 -1.81 -24.51
CA MET A 1 -8.54 -0.71 -23.56
C MET A 1 -7.25 -0.41 -22.78
N TRP A 2 -6.99 0.86 -22.47
CA TRP A 2 -5.78 1.36 -21.77
C TRP A 2 -4.47 0.70 -22.24
N GLY A 3 -4.19 0.77 -23.54
CA GLY A 3 -3.00 0.19 -24.16
C GLY A 3 -3.21 -1.15 -24.87
N SER A 4 -4.38 -1.79 -24.70
CA SER A 4 -4.79 -2.93 -25.52
C SER A 4 -5.61 -2.50 -26.74
N ASP A 5 -5.38 -3.13 -27.89
CA ASP A 5 -6.13 -2.93 -29.14
C ASP A 5 -7.54 -3.54 -29.12
N HIS A 6 -7.91 -4.22 -28.05
CA HIS A 6 -9.21 -4.88 -27.90
C HIS A 6 -10.09 -4.18 -26.87
N ILE A 7 -11.35 -3.98 -27.22
CA ILE A 7 -12.40 -3.44 -26.34
C ILE A 7 -13.45 -4.54 -26.16
N SER A 8 -13.73 -4.89 -24.91
CA SER A 8 -14.80 -5.82 -24.54
C SER A 8 -15.98 -5.06 -23.92
N ARG A 9 -17.17 -5.66 -23.89
CA ARG A 9 -18.34 -5.05 -23.22
C ARG A 9 -18.05 -4.71 -21.75
N TYR A 10 -17.43 -5.63 -21.02
CA TYR A 10 -17.04 -5.43 -19.62
C TYR A 10 -16.09 -4.25 -19.43
N SER A 11 -15.24 -4.02 -20.42
CA SER A 11 -14.29 -2.92 -20.37
C SER A 11 -15.02 -1.57 -20.49
N ASN A 12 -16.08 -1.46 -21.30
CA ASN A 12 -16.87 -0.24 -21.41
C ASN A 12 -17.68 0.05 -20.14
N GLU A 13 -18.36 -0.97 -19.60
CA GLU A 13 -19.10 -0.85 -18.33
C GLU A 13 -18.16 -0.39 -17.20
N PHE A 14 -16.90 -0.84 -17.21
CA PHE A 14 -15.91 -0.43 -16.22
C PHE A 14 -15.43 1.02 -16.40
N VAL A 15 -15.28 1.50 -17.65
CA VAL A 15 -14.93 2.91 -17.93
C VAL A 15 -16.07 3.85 -17.56
N GLU A 16 -17.31 3.46 -17.87
CA GLU A 16 -18.51 4.17 -17.45
C GLU A 16 -18.55 4.28 -15.93
N TRP A 17 -18.33 3.16 -15.22
CA TRP A 17 -18.30 3.16 -13.76
C TRP A 17 -17.23 4.09 -13.16
N ILE A 18 -16.01 4.13 -13.72
CA ILE A 18 -14.96 5.07 -13.27
C ILE A 18 -15.42 6.52 -13.45
N THR A 19 -16.04 6.82 -14.60
CA THR A 19 -16.49 8.16 -14.97
C THR A 19 -17.64 8.61 -14.06
N ASP A 20 -18.64 7.75 -13.87
CA ASP A 20 -19.82 8.00 -13.03
C ASP A 20 -19.44 8.13 -11.55
N SER A 21 -18.35 7.46 -11.14
CA SER A 21 -17.82 7.53 -9.78
C SER A 21 -16.92 8.74 -9.52
N ASN A 22 -16.73 9.64 -10.49
CA ASN A 22 -15.83 10.80 -10.41
C ASN A 22 -14.38 10.39 -10.02
N LEU A 23 -13.93 9.26 -10.56
CA LEU A 23 -12.59 8.74 -10.39
C LEU A 23 -11.72 9.12 -11.59
N VAL A 24 -10.43 9.32 -11.32
CA VAL A 24 -9.40 9.64 -12.31
C VAL A 24 -8.40 8.50 -12.37
N LEU A 25 -8.11 8.06 -13.60
CA LEU A 25 -7.08 7.06 -13.87
C LEU A 25 -5.70 7.73 -13.86
N LEU A 26 -4.77 7.17 -13.08
CA LEU A 26 -3.39 7.64 -12.96
C LEU A 26 -2.39 6.77 -13.73
N ASN A 27 -2.87 5.78 -14.48
CA ASN A 27 -2.03 4.86 -15.21
C ASN A 27 -1.16 5.54 -16.27
N THR A 28 0.09 5.06 -16.36
CA THR A 28 0.96 5.35 -17.50
C THR A 28 0.74 4.34 -18.62
N THR A 29 1.36 4.55 -19.77
CA THR A 29 1.36 3.57 -20.87
C THR A 29 2.36 2.42 -20.68
N VAL A 30 3.10 2.39 -19.56
CA VAL A 30 4.08 1.35 -19.28
C VAL A 30 3.35 0.06 -18.89
N PRO A 31 3.63 -1.09 -19.53
CA PRO A 31 3.00 -2.35 -19.17
C PRO A 31 3.33 -2.79 -17.74
N THR A 32 2.33 -3.32 -17.05
CA THR A 32 2.46 -3.80 -15.67
C THR A 32 2.54 -5.31 -15.59
N TYR A 33 2.26 -6.02 -16.68
CA TYR A 33 2.30 -7.47 -16.75
C TYR A 33 3.17 -7.94 -17.92
N ARG A 34 3.90 -9.03 -17.71
CA ARG A 34 4.66 -9.76 -18.72
C ARG A 34 4.33 -11.25 -18.62
N SER A 35 3.81 -11.81 -19.71
CA SER A 35 3.50 -13.24 -19.80
C SER A 35 4.78 -14.08 -19.88
N SER A 36 4.63 -15.39 -19.71
CA SER A 36 5.73 -16.35 -19.93
C SER A 36 6.24 -16.38 -21.37
N ALA A 37 5.43 -15.89 -22.33
CA ALA A 37 5.80 -15.75 -23.74
C ALA A 37 6.30 -14.34 -24.07
N ASP A 38 6.71 -13.56 -23.06
CA ASP A 38 7.20 -12.18 -23.17
C ASP A 38 6.19 -11.16 -23.74
N ALA A 39 4.91 -11.53 -23.86
CA ALA A 39 3.87 -10.58 -24.21
C ALA A 39 3.58 -9.66 -23.03
N THR A 40 3.49 -8.35 -23.28
CA THR A 40 3.25 -7.35 -22.24
C THR A 40 1.84 -6.80 -22.28
N SER A 41 1.25 -6.54 -21.13
CA SER A 41 -0.08 -5.89 -21.04
C SER A 41 -0.18 -4.94 -19.85
N LEU A 42 -1.14 -4.02 -19.94
CA LEU A 42 -1.52 -3.12 -18.87
C LEU A 42 -2.76 -3.69 -18.20
N LEU A 43 -2.54 -4.42 -17.10
CA LEU A 43 -3.63 -5.08 -16.35
C LEU A 43 -3.91 -4.38 -15.02
N ASP A 44 -2.88 -3.80 -14.41
CA ASP A 44 -2.97 -3.20 -13.10
C ASP A 44 -3.32 -1.72 -13.23
N LEU A 45 -4.26 -1.25 -12.41
CA LEU A 45 -4.80 0.09 -12.51
C LEU A 45 -4.63 0.85 -11.22
N THR A 46 -4.34 2.15 -11.36
CA THR A 46 -4.32 3.11 -10.27
C THR A 46 -5.40 4.14 -10.55
N VAL A 47 -6.39 4.19 -9.67
CA VAL A 47 -7.47 5.18 -9.71
C VAL A 47 -7.47 6.00 -8.42
N CYS A 48 -7.90 7.25 -8.51
CA CYS A 48 -8.05 8.13 -7.36
C CYS A 48 -9.26 9.04 -7.54
N SER A 49 -9.70 9.72 -6.49
CA SER A 49 -10.69 10.78 -6.64
C SER A 49 -10.10 11.99 -7.37
N SER A 50 -10.92 12.69 -8.15
CA SER A 50 -10.50 13.92 -8.85
C SER A 50 -9.88 14.95 -7.90
N SER A 51 -10.38 15.04 -6.67
CA SER A 51 -9.88 15.95 -5.62
C SER A 51 -8.41 15.75 -5.22
N ILE A 52 -7.85 14.54 -5.37
CA ILE A 52 -6.45 14.25 -5.00
C ILE A 52 -5.54 14.01 -6.20
N SER A 53 -6.11 13.92 -7.42
CA SER A 53 -5.38 13.58 -8.64
C SER A 53 -4.17 14.48 -8.92
N GLY A 54 -4.31 15.80 -8.74
CA GLY A 54 -3.22 16.77 -8.93
C GLY A 54 -2.06 16.65 -7.93
N TYR A 55 -2.24 15.87 -6.86
CA TYR A 55 -1.22 15.60 -5.86
C TYR A 55 -0.56 14.22 -6.02
N CYS A 56 -1.08 13.38 -6.92
CA CYS A 56 -0.61 12.04 -7.18
C CYS A 56 0.41 12.02 -8.34
N ASN A 57 1.48 11.25 -8.17
CA ASN A 57 2.40 10.90 -9.25
C ASN A 57 2.55 9.37 -9.28
N SER A 58 2.11 8.72 -10.36
CA SER A 58 2.12 7.26 -10.48
C SER A 58 3.06 6.81 -11.59
N TYR A 59 3.87 5.78 -11.31
CA TYR A 59 4.80 5.21 -12.28
C TYR A 59 4.98 3.71 -12.05
N VAL A 60 5.29 2.98 -13.13
CA VAL A 60 5.63 1.55 -13.05
C VAL A 60 7.11 1.40 -12.73
N LEU A 61 7.43 0.56 -11.76
CA LEU A 61 8.81 0.27 -11.41
C LEU A 61 9.43 -0.67 -12.44
N ASP A 62 10.63 -0.33 -12.93
CA ASP A 62 11.44 -1.17 -13.84
C ASP A 62 12.11 -2.35 -13.11
N CYS A 63 11.33 -3.07 -12.30
CA CYS A 63 11.75 -4.27 -11.60
C CYS A 63 10.52 -5.07 -11.19
N SER A 64 10.29 -6.22 -11.83
CA SER A 64 9.18 -7.12 -11.48
C SER A 64 9.50 -8.02 -10.28
N PHE A 65 10.72 -7.98 -9.75
CA PHE A 65 11.19 -8.87 -8.67
C PHE A 65 10.95 -10.36 -8.94
N GLU A 66 11.10 -10.78 -10.19
CA GLU A 66 10.84 -12.16 -10.65
C GLU A 66 9.36 -12.56 -10.60
N SER A 67 8.46 -11.60 -10.39
CA SER A 67 7.04 -11.74 -10.72
C SER A 67 6.82 -11.48 -12.21
N ASN A 68 5.68 -11.96 -12.71
CA ASN A 68 5.11 -11.57 -13.99
C ASN A 68 4.41 -10.20 -13.93
N HIS A 69 4.25 -9.61 -12.74
CA HIS A 69 3.76 -8.24 -12.55
C HIS A 69 4.87 -7.29 -12.11
N SER A 70 4.90 -6.10 -12.70
CA SER A 70 5.69 -4.96 -12.30
C SER A 70 4.90 -4.07 -11.33
N PRO A 71 5.46 -3.70 -10.17
CA PRO A 71 4.79 -2.85 -9.20
C PRO A 71 4.49 -1.46 -9.77
N ILE A 72 3.34 -0.89 -9.41
CA ILE A 72 3.04 0.53 -9.60
C ILE A 72 3.33 1.28 -8.29
N ILE A 73 4.12 2.33 -8.37
CA ILE A 73 4.32 3.28 -7.27
C ILE A 73 3.40 4.47 -7.49
N THR A 74 2.71 4.89 -6.43
CA THR A 74 2.00 6.17 -6.41
C THR A 74 2.51 7.00 -5.25
N GLU A 75 3.07 8.15 -5.58
CA GLU A 75 3.49 9.16 -4.63
C GLU A 75 2.34 10.14 -4.44
N LEU A 76 2.01 10.45 -3.18
CA LEU A 76 1.00 11.44 -2.83
C LEU A 76 1.67 12.59 -2.10
N SER A 77 1.81 13.72 -2.78
CA SER A 77 2.52 14.90 -2.26
C SER A 77 1.88 15.49 -1.00
N LEU A 78 0.56 15.30 -0.80
CA LEU A 78 -0.14 15.65 0.44
C LEU A 78 0.41 14.92 1.68
N LEU A 79 1.02 13.75 1.50
CA LEU A 79 1.60 12.95 2.59
C LEU A 79 3.08 13.26 2.85
N ASN A 80 3.67 14.24 2.15
CA ASN A 80 5.07 14.68 2.37
C ASN A 80 5.30 15.38 3.72
N SER A 81 4.38 15.24 4.69
CA SER A 81 4.71 15.54 6.08
C SER A 81 5.84 14.61 6.53
N ASN A 82 6.99 15.19 6.87
CA ASN A 82 8.22 14.50 7.30
C ASN A 82 8.08 13.64 8.59
N LYS A 83 6.85 13.39 9.03
CA LYS A 83 6.52 12.65 10.25
C LYS A 83 5.66 11.46 9.85
N ARG A 84 6.30 10.35 9.47
CA ARG A 84 5.65 9.03 9.40
C ARG A 84 5.32 8.58 10.83
N ILE A 85 4.25 9.14 11.39
CA ILE A 85 3.74 8.79 12.72
C ILE A 85 2.61 7.78 12.50
N PHE A 86 2.80 6.57 13.03
CA PHE A 86 1.73 5.59 13.15
C PHE A 86 1.08 5.76 14.52
N LYS A 87 -0.24 5.76 14.57
CA LYS A 87 -0.99 5.75 15.83
C LYS A 87 -1.42 4.32 16.10
N GLU A 88 -0.99 3.77 17.23
CA GLU A 88 -1.44 2.48 17.72
C GLU A 88 -2.37 2.71 18.92
N VAL A 89 -3.52 2.04 18.94
CA VAL A 89 -4.48 2.15 20.05
C VAL A 89 -4.42 0.88 20.89
N ASN A 90 -4.23 1.01 22.20
CA ASN A 90 -4.39 -0.11 23.12
C ASN A 90 -5.88 -0.37 23.38
N TRP A 91 -6.54 -1.10 22.48
CA TRP A 91 -7.96 -1.41 22.58
C TRP A 91 -8.34 -2.14 23.87
N GLN A 92 -7.47 -3.00 24.41
CA GLN A 92 -7.75 -3.69 25.67
C GLN A 92 -7.86 -2.70 26.85
N ALA A 93 -6.95 -1.73 26.92
CA ALA A 93 -6.98 -0.70 27.94
C ALA A 93 -8.18 0.25 27.77
N VAL A 94 -8.49 0.63 26.52
CA VAL A 94 -9.69 1.42 26.20
C VAL A 94 -10.93 0.72 26.70
N MET A 95 -11.14 -0.55 26.32
CA MET A 95 -12.33 -1.32 26.71
C MET A 95 -12.50 -1.43 28.23
N ASN A 96 -11.41 -1.71 28.95
CA ASN A 96 -11.44 -1.81 30.42
C ASN A 96 -11.79 -0.45 31.07
N GLN A 97 -11.21 0.65 30.59
CA GLN A 97 -11.43 1.99 31.14
C GLN A 97 -12.82 2.53 30.79
N THR A 98 -13.29 2.31 29.56
CA THR A 98 -14.67 2.67 29.18
C THR A 98 -15.69 1.86 29.97
N HIS A 99 -15.45 0.57 30.20
CA HIS A 99 -16.32 -0.26 31.02
C HIS A 99 -16.43 0.26 32.46
N PHE A 100 -15.34 0.79 33.04
CA PHE A 100 -15.39 1.44 34.34
C PHE A 100 -16.23 2.73 34.32
N ILE A 101 -16.09 3.55 33.27
CA ILE A 101 -16.86 4.80 33.12
C ILE A 101 -18.36 4.52 32.99
N PHE A 102 -18.75 3.52 32.19
CA PHE A 102 -20.15 3.16 31.99
C PHE A 102 -20.84 2.61 33.25
N ASN A 103 -20.07 1.95 34.14
CA ASN A 103 -20.61 1.32 35.34
C ASN A 103 -20.45 2.18 36.61
N ASN A 104 -19.87 3.37 36.51
CA ASN A 104 -19.69 4.25 37.66
C ASN A 104 -20.89 5.20 37.80
N PRO A 105 -21.70 5.09 38.87
CA PRO A 105 -22.92 5.88 39.05
C PRO A 105 -22.66 7.37 39.32
N GLU A 106 -21.42 7.78 39.62
CA GLU A 106 -21.03 9.18 39.83
C GLU A 106 -20.66 9.90 38.53
N VAL A 107 -20.59 9.17 37.42
CA VAL A 107 -20.24 9.74 36.11
C VAL A 107 -21.46 10.42 35.52
N ASP A 108 -21.42 11.75 35.52
CA ASP A 108 -22.37 12.60 34.80
C ASP A 108 -22.48 12.17 33.31
N SER A 109 -23.71 11.87 32.89
CA SER A 109 -24.07 11.36 31.56
C SER A 109 -23.94 12.41 30.46
N GLU A 110 -24.02 13.71 30.79
CA GLU A 110 -23.91 14.78 29.80
C GLU A 110 -22.51 14.85 29.15
N ASN A 111 -21.49 14.29 29.82
CA ASN A 111 -20.08 14.35 29.38
C ASN A 111 -19.49 12.98 29.01
N LEU A 112 -20.32 11.98 28.77
CA LEU A 112 -19.88 10.60 28.54
C LEU A 112 -19.03 10.45 27.27
N SER A 113 -19.45 11.08 26.17
CA SER A 113 -18.73 11.06 24.90
C SER A 113 -17.33 11.65 25.03
N ASP A 114 -17.20 12.78 25.74
CA ASP A 114 -15.91 13.44 25.95
C ASP A 114 -14.97 12.60 26.81
N LYS A 115 -15.50 11.92 27.83
CA LYS A 115 -14.74 10.98 28.67
C LYS A 115 -14.24 9.79 27.86
N ILE A 116 -15.06 9.23 26.97
CA ILE A 116 -14.65 8.13 26.08
C ILE A 116 -13.59 8.59 25.08
N LEU A 117 -13.78 9.76 24.46
CA LEU A 117 -12.80 10.35 23.55
C LEU A 117 -11.46 10.59 24.26
N HIS A 118 -11.50 11.04 25.53
CA HIS A 118 -10.30 11.22 26.35
C HIS A 118 -9.61 9.89 26.67
N VAL A 119 -10.35 8.84 27.00
CA VAL A 119 -9.80 7.48 27.18
C VAL A 119 -9.12 6.99 25.90
N ILE A 120 -9.77 7.14 24.75
CA ILE A 120 -9.18 6.74 23.46
C ILE A 120 -7.89 7.54 23.23
N ALA A 121 -7.92 8.86 23.43
CA ALA A 121 -6.76 9.73 23.24
C ALA A 121 -5.57 9.33 24.14
N ASN A 122 -5.81 9.04 25.42
CA ASN A 122 -4.78 8.65 26.38
C ASN A 122 -4.18 7.26 26.11
N ASN A 123 -4.88 6.41 25.36
CA ASN A 123 -4.43 5.07 24.99
C ASN A 123 -3.90 4.98 23.55
N ILE A 124 -3.74 6.13 22.87
CA ILE A 124 -3.03 6.23 21.59
C ILE A 124 -1.54 6.40 21.86
N ARG A 125 -0.73 5.51 21.28
CA ARG A 125 0.72 5.68 21.19
C ARG A 125 1.12 6.13 19.80
N GLU A 126 1.89 7.21 19.72
CA GLU A 126 2.53 7.64 18.48
C GLU A 126 3.86 6.91 18.29
N ILE A 127 3.95 6.15 17.20
CA ILE A 127 5.15 5.44 16.78
C ILE A 127 5.77 6.22 15.62
N LYS A 128 6.94 6.81 15.87
CA LYS A 128 7.75 7.40 14.80
C LYS A 128 8.40 6.28 13.99
N VAL A 129 8.04 6.17 12.72
CA VAL A 129 8.70 5.23 11.82
C VAL A 129 10.01 5.83 11.36
N SER A 130 11.10 5.09 11.58
CA SER A 130 12.42 5.46 11.09
C SER A 130 12.37 5.62 9.57
N ASN A 131 13.03 6.65 9.03
CA ASN A 131 13.30 6.81 7.60
C ASN A 131 14.23 5.70 7.12
N ARG A 132 13.71 4.48 6.96
CA ARG A 132 14.38 3.41 6.21
C ARG A 132 13.81 3.43 4.80
N SER A 133 14.69 3.60 3.82
CA SER A 133 14.38 3.63 2.38
C SER A 133 14.18 2.22 1.81
N PHE A 134 13.34 1.40 2.46
CA PHE A 134 12.93 0.15 1.84
C PHE A 134 11.70 0.39 0.96
N PRO A 135 11.59 -0.27 -0.20
CA PRO A 135 10.33 -0.30 -0.95
C PRO A 135 9.18 -0.69 0.00
N PRO A 136 8.00 -0.08 -0.11
CA PRO A 136 6.93 -0.20 0.89
C PRO A 136 6.46 -1.64 1.15
N TRP A 137 6.68 -2.57 0.21
CA TRP A 137 6.35 -4.00 0.34
C TRP A 137 7.56 -4.90 0.71
N TRP A 138 8.76 -4.34 0.91
CA TRP A 138 9.99 -5.09 1.17
C TRP A 138 10.47 -4.85 2.60
N ASN A 139 9.92 -5.57 3.57
CA ASN A 139 10.41 -5.47 4.95
C ASN A 139 11.85 -6.03 5.06
N SER A 140 12.49 -5.82 6.21
CA SER A 140 13.89 -6.22 6.41
C SER A 140 14.14 -7.73 6.22
N THR A 141 13.11 -8.55 6.41
CA THR A 141 13.14 -10.00 6.19
C THR A 141 13.19 -10.32 4.70
N CYS A 142 12.32 -9.71 3.88
CA CYS A 142 12.33 -9.85 2.43
C CYS A 142 13.70 -9.45 1.84
N TYR A 143 14.34 -8.40 2.37
CA TYR A 143 15.66 -7.94 1.91
C TYR A 143 16.76 -8.98 2.20
N LYS A 144 16.73 -9.60 3.39
CA LYS A 144 17.66 -10.66 3.76
C LYS A 144 17.49 -11.89 2.85
N PHE A 145 16.26 -12.32 2.61
CA PHE A 145 15.98 -13.44 1.71
C PHE A 145 16.46 -13.18 0.28
N TYR A 146 16.24 -11.98 -0.25
CA TYR A 146 16.76 -11.59 -1.56
C TYR A 146 18.28 -11.67 -1.65
N LYS A 147 18.99 -11.18 -0.62
CA LYS A 147 20.45 -11.28 -0.55
C LYS A 147 20.92 -12.74 -0.54
N LEU A 148 20.29 -13.58 0.29
CA LEU A 148 20.59 -15.00 0.36
C LEU A 148 20.39 -15.67 -1.00
N LYS A 149 19.25 -15.42 -1.66
CA LYS A 149 18.96 -15.93 -3.00
C LYS A 149 20.04 -15.57 -4.03
N LYS A 150 20.49 -14.30 -4.05
CA LYS A 150 21.60 -13.86 -4.92
C LYS A 150 22.91 -14.60 -4.65
N ILE A 151 23.23 -14.85 -3.38
CA ILE A 151 24.44 -15.59 -2.98
C ILE A 151 24.34 -17.04 -3.46
N PHE A 152 23.24 -17.74 -3.17
CA PHE A 152 23.04 -19.13 -3.57
C PHE A 152 23.03 -19.31 -5.08
N ARG A 153 22.38 -18.41 -5.83
CA ARG A 153 22.39 -18.43 -7.29
C ARG A 153 23.80 -18.30 -7.86
N LYS A 154 24.62 -17.38 -7.34
CA LYS A 154 26.02 -17.22 -7.78
C LYS A 154 26.87 -18.46 -7.48
N ARG A 155 26.65 -19.12 -6.34
CA ARG A 155 27.36 -20.36 -5.98
C ARG A 155 26.99 -21.50 -6.93
N ALA A 156 25.69 -21.74 -7.14
CA ALA A 156 25.22 -22.78 -8.05
C ALA A 156 25.76 -22.60 -9.48
N ILE A 157 25.74 -21.37 -10.00
CA ILE A 157 26.31 -21.08 -11.34
C ILE A 157 27.81 -21.39 -11.39
N LYS A 158 28.55 -21.06 -10.32
CA LYS A 158 29.99 -21.31 -10.23
C LYS A 158 30.31 -22.80 -10.19
N GLU A 159 29.53 -23.59 -9.44
CA GLU A 159 29.66 -25.05 -9.37
C GLU A 159 29.39 -25.69 -10.73
N ILE A 160 28.29 -25.32 -11.40
CA ILE A 160 27.96 -25.79 -12.75
C ILE A 160 29.06 -25.44 -13.77
N SER A 161 29.66 -24.25 -13.65
CA SER A 161 30.74 -23.80 -14.54
C SER A 161 32.09 -24.47 -14.24
N SER A 162 32.25 -25.15 -13.11
CA SER A 162 33.47 -25.89 -12.75
C SER A 162 33.40 -27.39 -13.08
N GLU A 163 32.22 -27.88 -13.48
CA GLU A 163 31.98 -29.27 -13.91
C GLU A 163 31.99 -29.45 -15.44
N LEU A 164 32.06 -28.35 -16.20
CA LEU A 164 32.23 -28.29 -17.67
C LEU A 164 33.69 -27.99 -18.03
#